data_AF-G9KFS2-F1
#
_entry.id   AF-G9KFS2-F1
#
_cell.length_a   1.000
_cell.length_b   1.000
_cell.length_c   1.000
_cell.angle_alpha   90.00
_cell.angle_beta   90.00
_cell.angle_gamma   90.00
#
_symmetry.space_group_name_H-M   'P 1'
#
loop_
_entity.id
_entity.type
_entity.pdbx_description
1 polymer ?
#
loop_
_entity_poly.entity_id
_entity_poly.type
_entity_poly.pdbx_seq_one_letter_code
_entity_poly.pdbx_strand_id
1 'polypeptide(L)' 'QPFLIKTNHHLANLYQNMSVLENHHWRSTIGMLRESRLLAHLPEEMTQDIEQQLGSLILATDINRQNEFLTRLKT' A
#
# COMPACT_ATOMS: atom_id res chain seq x y z
N GLN A 1 -7.30 4.63 -10.10
CA GLN A 1 -6.82 4.14 -11.40
C GLN A 1 -7.98 3.81 -12.35
N PRO A 2 -8.27 4.66 -13.36
CA PRO A 2 -9.51 4.58 -14.12
C PRO A 2 -9.71 3.31 -14.95
N PHE A 3 -8.63 2.74 -15.51
CA PHE A 3 -8.74 1.57 -16.39
C PHE A 3 -9.25 0.32 -15.65
N LEU A 4 -8.69 0.01 -14.48
CA LEU A 4 -9.07 -1.16 -13.69
C LEU A 4 -10.52 -1.08 -13.22
N ILE A 5 -10.98 0.12 -12.88
CA ILE A 5 -12.38 0.38 -12.48
C ILE A 5 -13.31 0.19 -13.68
N LYS A 6 -12.98 0.81 -14.82
CA LYS A 6 -13.81 0.75 -16.05
C LYS A 6 -13.92 -0.66 -16.65
N THR A 7 -12.93 -1.51 -16.41
CA THR A 7 -12.90 -2.89 -16.90
C THR A 7 -13.41 -3.90 -15.87
N ASN A 8 -13.94 -3.46 -14.72
CA ASN A 8 -14.38 -4.31 -13.62
C ASN A 8 -13.31 -5.33 -13.19
N HIS A 9 -12.05 -4.90 -13.19
CA HIS A 9 -10.94 -5.76 -12.78
C HIS A 9 -11.12 -6.15 -11.31
N HIS A 10 -10.87 -7.42 -10.96
CA HIS A 10 -11.13 -7.95 -9.61
C HIS A 10 -10.44 -7.14 -8.49
N LEU A 11 -9.24 -6.60 -8.74
CA LEU A 11 -8.54 -5.73 -7.77
C LEU A 11 -9.32 -4.45 -7.45
N ALA A 12 -10.05 -3.88 -8.41
CA ALA A 12 -10.86 -2.69 -8.18
C ALA A 12 -11.99 -2.99 -7.18
N ASN A 13 -12.59 -4.18 -7.27
CA ASN A 13 -13.60 -4.63 -6.31
C ASN A 13 -12.97 -4.97 -4.93
N LEU A 14 -11.83 -5.69 -4.93
CA LEU A 14 -11.09 -6.05 -3.72
C LEU A 14 -10.69 -4.83 -2.87
N TYR A 15 -10.28 -3.74 -3.52
CA TYR A 15 -9.85 -2.50 -2.85
C TYR A 15 -10.88 -1.37 -2.96
N GLN A 16 -12.14 -1.70 -3.26
CA GLN A 16 -13.27 -0.75 -3.24
C GLN A 16 -13.00 0.54 -4.04
N ASN A 17 -12.34 0.43 -5.19
CA ASN A 17 -11.95 1.53 -6.08
C ASN A 17 -11.01 2.58 -5.45
N MET A 18 -10.45 2.33 -4.26
CA MET A 18 -9.55 3.24 -3.55
C MET A 18 -8.10 2.78 -3.65
N SER A 19 -7.22 3.65 -4.16
CA SER A 19 -5.76 3.40 -4.27
C SER A 19 -5.45 1.95 -4.71
N VAL A 20 -6.11 1.49 -5.79
CA VAL A 20 -6.21 0.06 -6.13
C VAL A 20 -4.82 -0.54 -6.40
N LEU A 21 -3.96 0.17 -7.14
CA LEU A 21 -2.60 -0.29 -7.39
C LEU A 21 -1.74 -0.23 -6.13
N GLU A 22 -1.81 0.86 -5.37
CA GLU A 22 -0.96 1.04 -4.19
C GLU A 22 -1.31 0.03 -3.09
N ASN A 23 -2.59 -0.27 -2.87
CA ASN A 23 -3.02 -1.36 -2.01
C ASN A 23 -2.50 -2.72 -2.50
N HIS A 24 -2.58 -2.98 -3.81
CA HIS A 24 -2.04 -4.21 -4.39
C HIS A 24 -0.52 -4.32 -4.18
N HIS A 25 0.23 -3.25 -4.43
CA HIS A 25 1.67 -3.19 -4.23
C HIS A 25 2.05 -3.41 -2.76
N TRP A 26 1.32 -2.79 -1.83
CA TRP A 26 1.53 -3.01 -0.40
C TRP A 26 1.31 -4.47 -0.02
N ARG A 27 0.16 -5.06 -0.35
CA ARG A 27 -0.15 -6.45 0.03
C ARG A 27 0.83 -7.45 -0.59
N SER A 28 1.23 -7.25 -1.85
CA SER A 28 2.26 -8.08 -2.51
C SER A 28 3.62 -7.95 -1.82
N THR A 29 4.03 -6.74 -1.43
CA THR A 29 5.27 -6.49 -0.69
C THR A 29 5.27 -7.24 0.65
N ILE A 30 4.17 -7.17 1.40
CA ILE A 30 4.03 -7.89 2.68
C ILE A 30 4.10 -9.41 2.46
N GLY A 31 3.44 -9.91 1.42
CA GLY A 31 3.53 -11.34 1.04
C GLY A 31 4.99 -11.77 0.83
N MET A 32 5.76 -11.02 0.03
CA MET A 32 7.16 -11.34 -0.24
C MET A 32 8.06 -11.22 1.00
N LEU A 33 7.84 -10.23 1.88
CA LEU A 33 8.59 -10.10 3.12
C LEU A 33 8.39 -11.30 4.05
N ARG A 34 7.14 -11.76 4.18
CA ARG A 34 6.79 -12.92 5.00
C ARG A 34 7.32 -14.23 4.40
N GLU A 35 7.19 -14.40 3.08
CA GLU A 35 7.65 -15.60 2.37
C GLU A 35 9.17 -15.74 2.40
N SER A 36 9.90 -14.64 2.18
CA SER A 36 11.37 -14.63 2.22
C SER A 36 11.95 -14.81 3.63
N ARG A 37 11.13 -14.64 4.68
CA ARG A 37 11.55 -14.65 6.09
C ARG A 37 12.68 -13.66 6.40
N LEU A 38 12.85 -12.62 5.59
CA LEU A 38 13.91 -11.63 5.76
C LEU A 38 13.92 -11.03 7.17
N LEU A 39 12.74 -10.79 7.73
CA LEU A 39 12.55 -10.16 9.04
C LEU A 39 12.32 -11.16 10.18
N ALA A 40 12.46 -12.47 9.95
CA ALA A 40 12.08 -13.50 10.94
C ALA A 40 12.94 -13.50 12.23
N HIS A 41 14.05 -12.76 12.24
CA HIS A 41 14.92 -12.59 13.40
C HIS A 41 14.50 -11.41 14.29
N LEU A 42 13.55 -10.58 13.84
CA LEU A 42 13.06 -9.43 14.57
C LEU A 42 11.85 -9.80 15.46
N PRO A 43 11.62 -9.06 16.56
CA PRO A 43 10.39 -9.20 17.33
C PRO A 43 9.15 -8.93 16.49
N GLU A 44 8.05 -9.62 16.78
CA GLU A 44 6.81 -9.51 16.03
C GLU A 44 6.29 -8.05 15.95
N GLU A 45 6.30 -7.33 17.07
CA GLU A 45 5.91 -5.91 17.13
C GLU A 45 6.69 -5.05 16.12
N MET A 46 8.01 -5.26 16.03
CA MET A 46 8.84 -4.53 15.08
C MET A 46 8.52 -4.92 13.62
N THR A 47 8.20 -6.19 13.36
CA THR A 47 7.77 -6.60 12.01
C THR A 47 6.43 -5.98 11.62
N GLN A 48 5.47 -5.93 12.54
CA GLN A 48 4.17 -5.31 12.32
C GLN A 48 4.31 -3.80 12.05
N ASP A 49 5.16 -3.11 12.81
CA ASP A 49 5.49 -1.70 12.58
C ASP A 49 6.10 -1.46 11.20
N ILE A 50 7.05 -2.30 10.78
CA ILE A 50 7.64 -2.22 9.44
C ILE A 50 6.57 -2.41 8.35
N GLU A 51 5.71 -3.43 8.47
CA GLU A 51 4.64 -3.67 7.50
C GLU A 51 3.65 -2.50 7.41
N GLN A 52 3.34 -1.87 8.54
CA GLN A 52 2.47 -0.68 8.60
C GLN A 52 3.14 0.56 8.00
N GLN A 53 4.41 0.82 8.31
CA GLN A 53 5.15 1.96 7.77
C GLN A 53 5.33 1.83 6.25
N LEU A 54 5.68 0.64 5.76
CA LEU A 54 5.74 0.37 4.32
C LEU A 54 4.38 0.60 3.65
N GLY A 55 3.29 0.14 4.26
CA GLY A 55 1.94 0.41 3.76
C GLY A 55 1.64 1.90 3.67
N SER A 56 2.00 2.67 4.70
CA SER A 56 1.80 4.12 4.72
C SER A 56 2.61 4.83 3.62
N LEU A 57 3.88 4.44 3.45
CA LEU A 57 4.76 5.00 2.41
C LEU A 57 4.27 4.67 0.99
N ILE A 58 3.86 3.42 0.74
CA ILE A 58 3.34 2.98 -0.55
C ILE A 58 2.01 3.66 -0.87
N LEU A 59 1.08 3.74 0.08
CA LEU A 59 -0.21 4.41 -0.13
C LEU A 59 -0.07 5.92 -0.39
N ALA A 60 0.98 6.55 0.15
CA ALA A 60 1.27 7.95 -0.12
C ALA A 60 1.72 8.22 -1.56
N THR A 61 2.08 7.19 -2.34
CA THR A 61 2.43 7.35 -3.76
C THR A 61 1.22 7.38 -4.70
N ASP A 62 -0.01 7.22 -4.20
CA ASP A 62 -1.21 7.41 -5.03
C ASP A 62 -1.29 8.87 -5.49
N ILE A 63 -1.01 9.10 -6.78
CA ILE A 63 -0.97 10.43 -7.38
C ILE A 63 -2.31 11.17 -7.25
N ASN A 64 -3.44 10.46 -7.12
CA ASN A 64 -4.74 11.09 -6.92
C ASN A 64 -4.86 11.77 -5.55
N ARG A 65 -4.00 11.39 -4.58
CA ARG A 65 -3.93 11.97 -3.24
C ARG A 65 -2.80 12.99 -3.09
N GLN A 66 -2.07 13.32 -4.15
CA GLN A 66 -0.92 14.23 -4.09
C GLN A 66 -1.23 15.56 -3.38
N ASN A 67 -2.37 16.17 -3.69
CA ASN A 67 -2.75 17.46 -3.10
C ASN A 67 -2.99 17.38 -1.59
N GLU A 68 -3.49 16.26 -1.07
CA GLU A 68 -3.64 16.01 0.36
C GLU A 68 -2.28 16.07 1.06
N PHE A 69 -1.31 15.32 0.56
CA PHE A 69 0.04 15.24 1.13
C PHE A 69 0.83 16.54 0.96
N LEU A 70 0.76 17.19 -0.21
CA LEU A 70 1.43 18.47 -0.44
C LEU A 70 0.86 19.59 0.43
N THR A 71 -0.45 19.58 0.71
CA THR A 71 -1.07 20.57 1.60
C THR A 71 -0.56 20.37 3.02
N ARG A 72 -0.55 19.12 3.51
CA ARG A 72 -0.06 18.78 4.85
C ARG A 72 1.43 19.07 5.04
N LEU A 73 2.24 18.93 3.99
CA LEU A 73 3.69 19.22 4.06
C LEU A 73 4.00 20.72 4.17
N LYS A 74 3.13 21.57 3.60
CA LYS A 74 3.30 23.03 3.58
C LYS A 74 2.89 23.71 4.90
N THR A 75 2.12 23.02 5.74
CA THR A 75 1.67 23.47 7.07
C THR A 75 2.55 22.91 8.15
#